data_AF-K1GIE0-F1
#
_entry.id   AF-K1GIE0-F1
#
_cell.length_a   1.000
_cell.length_b   1.000
_cell.length_c   1.000
_cell.angle_alpha   90.00
_cell.angle_beta   90.00
_cell.angle_gamma   90.00
#
_symmetry.space_group_name_H-M   'P 1'
#
loop_
_entity.id
_entity.type
_entity.pdbx_description
1 polymer ?
#
loop_
_entity_poly.entity_id
_entity_poly.type
_entity_poly.pdbx_seq_one_letter_code
_entity_poly.pdbx_strand_id
1 'polypeptide(L)'
;SNINIFFCFFYCFYSLLALISFVIWIFIAKNYNKNYTNKLLNQGYIPSEDDSYSLALLKEYGHLEYTKDELKDNEKMEQYKNIVDTAKQDEKKKFYIFLVYIVIIFLVSIVPAYLTYIQIGNETYLEFLQSLL
;
A
#
# COMPACT_ATOMS: atom_id res chain seq x y z
N SER A 1 -36.22 9.26 0.32
CA SER A 1 -36.12 10.72 0.06
C SER A 1 -34.86 11.04 -0.76
N ASN A 2 -34.94 11.93 -1.77
CA ASN A 2 -33.84 12.35 -2.67
C ASN A 2 -32.55 12.81 -1.95
N ILE A 3 -32.66 13.24 -0.68
CA ILE A 3 -31.55 13.62 0.20
C ILE A 3 -30.57 12.46 0.45
N ASN A 4 -31.04 11.21 0.59
CA ASN A 4 -30.16 10.06 0.84
C ASN A 4 -29.35 9.65 -0.39
N ILE A 5 -29.90 9.86 -1.59
CA ILE A 5 -29.22 9.58 -2.87
C ILE A 5 -28.08 10.59 -3.09
N PHE A 6 -28.34 11.88 -2.82
CA PHE A 6 -27.32 12.92 -2.89
C PHE A 6 -26.17 12.67 -1.90
N PHE A 7 -26.49 12.25 -0.67
CA PHE A 7 -25.50 11.91 0.34
C PHE A 7 -24.64 10.71 -0.05
N CYS A 8 -25.26 9.66 -0.63
CA CYS A 8 -24.52 8.51 -1.19
C CYS A 8 -23.59 8.92 -2.32
N PHE A 9 -24.04 9.75 -3.26
CA PHE A 9 -23.21 10.22 -4.37
C PHE A 9 -21.99 11.02 -3.88
N PHE A 10 -22.21 11.95 -2.94
CA PHE A 10 -21.12 12.72 -2.33
C PHE A 10 -20.12 11.82 -1.59
N TYR A 11 -20.63 10.84 -0.83
CA TYR A 11 -19.80 9.87 -0.11
C TYR A 11 -18.96 9.03 -1.08
N CYS A 12 -19.55 8.47 -2.14
CA CYS A 12 -18.82 7.71 -3.16
C CYS A 12 -17.75 8.56 -3.86
N PHE A 13 -18.06 9.81 -4.20
CA PHE A 13 -17.11 10.74 -4.80
C PHE A 13 -15.93 11.04 -3.86
N TYR A 14 -16.21 11.31 -2.58
CA TYR A 14 -15.19 11.56 -1.57
C TYR A 14 -14.30 10.32 -1.33
N SER A 15 -14.89 9.12 -1.24
CA SER A 15 -14.16 7.87 -1.10
C SER A 15 -13.22 7.60 -2.29
N LEU A 16 -13.67 7.91 -3.51
CA LEU A 16 -12.83 7.79 -4.71
C LEU A 16 -11.65 8.77 -4.65
N LEU A 17 -11.90 10.02 -4.26
CA LEU A 17 -10.86 11.04 -4.13
C LEU A 17 -9.81 10.65 -3.06
N ALA A 18 -10.28 10.09 -1.94
CA ALA A 18 -9.41 9.59 -0.87
C ALA A 18 -8.53 8.43 -1.35
N LEU A 19 -9.08 7.49 -2.15
CA LEU A 19 -8.31 6.38 -2.72
C LEU A 19 -7.24 6.88 -3.69
N ILE A 20 -7.58 7.83 -4.57
CA ILE A 20 -6.62 8.46 -5.49
C ILE A 20 -5.51 9.17 -4.70
N SER A 21 -5.88 9.96 -3.69
CA SER A 21 -4.91 10.65 -2.82
C SER A 21 -3.97 9.67 -2.13
N PHE A 22 -4.51 8.56 -1.60
CA PHE A 22 -3.71 7.52 -0.95
C PHE A 22 -2.70 6.88 -1.90
N VAL A 23 -3.10 6.57 -3.14
CA VAL A 23 -2.19 6.04 -4.17
C VAL A 23 -1.08 7.05 -4.49
N ILE A 24 -1.42 8.34 -4.65
CA ILE A 24 -0.44 9.41 -4.89
C ILE A 24 0.57 9.48 -3.74
N TRP A 25 0.12 9.40 -2.48
CA TRP A 25 1.01 9.40 -1.32
C TRP A 25 2.01 8.25 -1.30
N ILE A 26 1.62 7.04 -1.75
CA ILE A 26 2.55 5.90 -1.89
C ILE A 26 3.66 6.22 -2.90
N PHE A 27 3.30 6.80 -4.06
CA PHE A 27 4.28 7.19 -5.08
C PHE A 27 5.23 8.27 -4.57
N ILE A 28 4.70 9.28 -3.87
CA ILE A 28 5.50 10.36 -3.27
C ILE A 28 6.48 9.78 -2.24
N ALA A 29 6.01 8.93 -1.31
CA ALA A 29 6.85 8.32 -0.29
C ALA A 29 7.96 7.45 -0.91
N LYS A 30 7.62 6.63 -1.91
CA LYS A 30 8.60 5.81 -2.64
C LYS A 30 9.67 6.67 -3.31
N ASN A 31 9.27 7.72 -4.02
CA ASN A 31 10.20 8.58 -4.73
C ASN A 31 11.06 9.42 -3.77
N TYR A 32 10.46 9.91 -2.68
CA TYR A 32 11.15 10.63 -1.62
C TYR A 32 12.25 9.75 -0.99
N ASN A 33 11.90 8.54 -0.57
CA ASN A 33 12.85 7.60 0.03
C ASN A 33 14.00 7.26 -0.93
N LYS A 34 13.68 6.95 -2.19
CA LYS A 34 14.70 6.67 -3.22
C LYS A 34 15.68 7.84 -3.39
N ASN A 35 15.15 9.06 -3.54
CA ASN A 35 15.98 10.26 -3.74
C ASN A 35 16.82 10.58 -2.50
N TYR A 36 16.25 10.42 -1.31
CA TYR A 36 16.94 10.67 -0.05
C TYR A 36 18.10 9.68 0.15
N THR A 37 17.88 8.38 -0.09
CA THR A 37 18.95 7.37 -0.05
C THR A 37 20.08 7.72 -1.01
N ASN A 38 19.77 8.05 -2.27
CA ASN A 38 20.79 8.45 -3.25
C ASN A 38 21.57 9.70 -2.81
N LYS A 39 20.88 10.68 -2.21
CA LYS A 39 21.51 11.88 -1.68
C LYS A 39 22.51 11.55 -0.57
N LEU A 40 22.14 10.66 0.35
CA LEU A 40 23.03 10.22 1.43
C LEU A 40 24.27 9.49 0.89
N LEU A 41 24.08 8.59 -0.06
CA LEU A 41 25.19 7.87 -0.70
C LEU A 41 26.15 8.83 -1.41
N ASN A 42 25.62 9.83 -2.12
CA ASN A 42 26.42 10.87 -2.77
C ASN A 42 27.17 11.79 -1.77
N GLN A 43 26.70 11.86 -0.53
CA GLN A 43 27.37 12.57 0.56
C GLN A 43 28.41 11.70 1.30
N GLY A 44 28.61 10.45 0.88
CA GLY A 44 29.56 9.52 1.47
C GLY A 44 29.01 8.70 2.64
N TYR A 45 27.71 8.77 2.93
CA TYR A 45 27.07 7.92 3.95
C TYR A 45 26.81 6.52 3.39
N ILE A 46 27.86 5.70 3.36
CA ILE A 46 27.80 4.30 2.93
C ILE A 46 27.69 3.40 4.16
N PRO A 47 26.87 2.32 4.14
CA PRO A 47 26.88 1.33 5.20
C PRO A 47 28.27 0.74 5.43
N SER A 48 28.54 0.33 6.65
CA SER A 48 29.81 -0.31 6.99
C SER A 48 29.97 -1.66 6.27
N GLU A 49 31.20 -2.10 6.05
CA GLU A 49 31.51 -3.34 5.29
C GLU A 49 30.97 -4.61 5.96
N ASP A 50 30.77 -4.57 7.28
CA ASP A 50 30.15 -5.63 8.08
C ASP A 50 28.61 -5.65 7.97
N ASP A 51 27.98 -4.59 7.47
CA ASP A 51 26.54 -4.52 7.21
C ASP A 51 26.20 -5.12 5.84
N SER A 52 26.39 -6.43 5.75
CA SER A 52 26.06 -7.24 4.57
C SER A 52 24.59 -7.12 4.17
N TYR A 53 23.69 -6.90 5.14
CA TYR A 53 22.27 -6.77 4.89
C TYR A 53 21.94 -5.50 4.11
N SER A 54 22.35 -4.34 4.61
CA SER A 54 22.10 -3.06 3.94
C SER A 54 22.82 -2.98 2.60
N LEU A 55 24.06 -3.49 2.50
CA LEU A 55 24.80 -3.52 1.25
C LEU A 55 24.11 -4.37 0.18
N ALA A 56 23.64 -5.57 0.53
CA ALA A 56 22.92 -6.44 -0.39
C ALA A 56 21.65 -5.76 -0.93
N LEU A 57 20.87 -5.13 -0.06
CA LEU A 57 19.64 -4.44 -0.46
C LEU A 57 19.91 -3.20 -1.32
N LEU A 58 20.89 -2.37 -0.96
CA LEU A 58 21.25 -1.21 -1.77
C LEU A 58 21.72 -1.61 -3.17
N LYS A 59 22.45 -2.71 -3.29
CA LYS A 59 22.89 -3.24 -4.60
C LYS A 59 21.70 -3.79 -5.40
N GLU A 60 20.86 -4.61 -4.77
CA GLU A 60 19.66 -5.16 -5.40
C GLU A 60 18.71 -4.06 -5.92
N TYR A 61 18.51 -3.00 -5.14
CA TYR A 61 17.66 -1.87 -5.51
C TYR A 61 18.33 -0.86 -6.45
N GLY A 62 19.57 -1.14 -6.90
CA GLY A 62 20.30 -0.31 -7.87
C GLY A 62 20.80 1.01 -7.31
N HIS A 63 20.96 1.11 -5.99
CA HIS A 63 21.59 2.25 -5.32
C HIS A 63 23.12 2.16 -5.31
N LEU A 64 23.67 0.94 -5.33
CA LEU A 64 25.11 0.66 -5.38
C LEU A 64 25.42 -0.41 -6.42
N GLU A 65 26.62 -0.37 -7.00
CA GLU A 65 27.10 -1.41 -7.91
C GLU A 65 27.86 -2.51 -7.15
N TYR A 66 27.90 -3.71 -7.72
CA TYR A 66 28.78 -4.78 -7.26
C TYR A 66 30.21 -4.50 -7.69
N THR A 67 31.18 -4.70 -6.78
CA THR A 67 32.58 -4.56 -7.16
C THR A 67 33.06 -5.83 -7.89
N LYS A 68 34.14 -5.69 -8.67
CA LYS A 68 34.73 -6.84 -9.39
C LYS A 68 35.22 -7.94 -8.45
N ASP A 69 35.62 -7.58 -7.24
CA ASP A 69 36.12 -8.53 -6.25
C ASP A 69 34.97 -9.27 -5.58
N GLU A 70 33.87 -8.57 -5.25
CA GLU A 70 32.64 -9.22 -4.77
C GLU A 70 32.08 -10.19 -5.80
N LEU A 71 32.07 -9.83 -7.08
CA LEU A 71 31.56 -10.71 -8.14
C LEU A 71 32.39 -11.99 -8.34
N LYS A 72 33.64 -12.01 -7.88
CA LYS A 72 34.51 -13.20 -7.90
C LYS A 72 34.37 -14.05 -6.64
N ASP A 73 33.80 -13.48 -5.59
CA ASP A 73 33.58 -14.14 -4.31
C ASP A 73 32.19 -14.82 -4.32
N ASN A 74 32.19 -16.11 -4.67
CA ASN A 74 30.96 -16.89 -4.75
C ASN A 74 30.25 -17.00 -3.39
N GLU A 75 30.99 -17.10 -2.29
CA GLU A 75 30.40 -17.23 -0.95
C GLU A 75 29.66 -15.94 -0.58
N LYS A 76 30.29 -14.79 -0.80
CA LYS A 76 29.67 -13.48 -0.55
C LYS A 76 28.47 -13.22 -1.45
N MET A 77 28.53 -13.61 -2.72
CA MET A 77 27.39 -13.48 -3.64
C MET A 77 26.22 -14.38 -3.25
N GLU A 78 26.47 -15.58 -2.75
CA GLU A 78 25.43 -16.48 -2.23
C GLU A 78 24.78 -15.90 -0.97
N GLN A 79 25.57 -15.34 -0.05
CA GLN A 79 25.08 -14.65 1.14
C GLN A 79 24.16 -13.47 0.77
N TYR A 80 24.61 -12.59 -0.14
CA TYR A 80 23.79 -11.48 -0.63
C TYR A 80 22.48 -11.94 -1.28
N LYS A 81 22.53 -13.00 -2.09
CA LYS A 81 21.34 -13.57 -2.69
C LYS A 81 20.35 -14.07 -1.64
N ASN A 82 20.82 -14.81 -0.62
CA ASN A 82 19.96 -15.31 0.45
C ASN A 82 19.29 -14.17 1.25
N ILE A 83 20.03 -13.10 1.51
CA ILE A 83 19.51 -11.88 2.15
C ILE A 83 18.40 -11.26 1.30
N VAL A 84 18.68 -11.03 0.01
CA VAL A 84 17.74 -10.43 -0.94
C VAL A 84 16.47 -11.28 -1.09
N ASP A 85 16.62 -12.59 -1.23
CA ASP A 85 15.49 -13.52 -1.38
C ASP A 85 14.61 -13.50 -0.12
N THR A 86 15.22 -13.50 1.07
CA THR A 86 14.50 -13.38 2.34
C THR A 86 13.76 -12.06 2.45
N ALA A 87 14.42 -10.94 2.15
CA ALA A 87 13.82 -9.61 2.18
C ALA A 87 12.64 -9.49 1.20
N LYS A 88 12.79 -9.99 -0.03
CA LYS A 88 11.71 -10.02 -1.04
C LYS A 88 10.53 -10.88 -0.60
N GLN A 89 10.77 -12.00 0.07
CA GLN A 89 9.68 -12.81 0.63
C GLN A 89 8.92 -12.05 1.72
N ASP A 90 9.64 -11.36 2.60
CA ASP A 90 9.04 -10.53 3.65
C ASP A 90 8.26 -9.33 3.08
N GLU A 91 8.80 -8.65 2.07
CA GLU A 91 8.11 -7.56 1.39
C GLU A 91 6.82 -8.04 0.71
N LYS A 92 6.86 -9.19 0.02
CA LYS A 92 5.66 -9.81 -0.55
C LYS A 92 4.63 -10.10 0.53
N LYS A 93 5.04 -10.69 1.66
CA LYS A 93 4.15 -10.98 2.79
C LYS A 93 3.52 -9.72 3.36
N LYS A 94 4.31 -8.66 3.58
CA LYS A 94 3.83 -7.34 4.02
C LYS A 94 2.82 -6.75 3.04
N PHE A 95 3.08 -6.86 1.73
CA PHE A 95 2.17 -6.42 0.68
C PHE A 95 0.84 -7.20 0.71
N TYR A 96 0.87 -8.53 0.88
CA TYR A 96 -0.36 -9.32 1.02
C TYR A 96 -1.17 -8.92 2.26
N ILE A 97 -0.51 -8.76 3.41
CA ILE A 97 -1.17 -8.30 4.64
C ILE A 97 -1.83 -6.93 4.41
N PHE A 98 -1.12 -6.01 3.76
CA PHE A 98 -1.63 -4.69 3.40
C PHE A 98 -2.88 -4.78 2.49
N LEU A 99 -2.87 -5.64 1.46
CA LEU A 99 -4.05 -5.85 0.61
C LEU A 99 -5.25 -6.41 1.38
N VAL A 100 -5.02 -7.35 2.31
CA VAL A 100 -6.08 -7.90 3.16
C VAL A 100 -6.73 -6.79 3.99
N TYR A 101 -5.94 -5.88 4.57
CA TYR A 101 -6.48 -4.73 5.31
C TYR A 101 -7.33 -3.81 4.43
N ILE A 102 -6.93 -3.55 3.18
CA ILE A 102 -7.74 -2.76 2.24
C ILE A 102 -9.11 -3.41 2.03
N VAL A 103 -9.14 -4.72 1.80
CA VAL A 103 -10.40 -5.47 1.61
C VAL A 103 -11.28 -5.39 2.87
N ILE A 104 -10.70 -5.57 4.06
CA ILE A 104 -11.44 -5.48 5.32
C ILE A 104 -12.06 -4.08 5.49
N ILE A 105 -11.28 -3.02 5.26
CA ILE A 105 -11.77 -1.63 5.35
C ILE A 105 -12.94 -1.40 4.38
N PHE A 106 -12.84 -1.93 3.16
CA PHE A 106 -13.88 -1.82 2.15
C PHE A 106 -15.16 -2.58 2.54
N LEU A 107 -15.03 -3.78 3.12
CA LEU A 107 -16.18 -4.55 3.62
C LEU A 107 -16.87 -3.83 4.79
N VAL A 108 -16.08 -3.33 5.74
CA VAL A 108 -16.59 -2.61 6.92
C VAL A 108 -17.28 -1.30 6.54
N SER A 109 -16.86 -0.63 5.45
CA SER A 109 -17.52 0.59 4.99
C SER A 109 -18.79 0.31 4.17
N ILE A 110 -18.81 -0.70 3.31
CA ILE A 110 -19.94 -0.97 2.41
C ILE A 110 -21.09 -1.69 3.10
N VAL A 111 -20.81 -2.69 3.94
CA VAL A 111 -21.87 -3.52 4.55
C VAL A 111 -22.86 -2.68 5.36
N PRO A 112 -22.43 -1.77 6.27
CA PRO A 112 -23.36 -0.91 7.01
C PRO A 112 -24.14 0.04 6.10
N ALA A 113 -23.50 0.61 5.08
CA ALA A 113 -24.14 1.49 4.13
C ALA A 113 -25.25 0.76 3.34
N TYR A 114 -24.99 -0.47 2.91
CA TYR A 114 -25.95 -1.32 2.22
C TYR A 114 -27.13 -1.72 3.11
N LEU A 115 -26.87 -2.13 4.37
CA LEU A 115 -27.92 -2.45 5.34
C LEU A 115 -28.83 -1.25 5.62
N THR A 116 -28.23 -0.06 5.78
CA THR A 116 -28.97 1.19 5.99
C THR A 116 -29.85 1.53 4.78
N TYR A 117 -29.34 1.32 3.55
CA TYR A 117 -30.11 1.51 2.33
C TYR A 117 -31.35 0.61 2.24
N ILE A 118 -31.21 -0.68 2.57
CA ILE A 118 -32.34 -1.62 2.60
C ILE A 118 -33.39 -1.20 3.64
N GLN A 119 -32.97 -0.84 4.86
CA GLN A 119 -33.87 -0.43 5.93
C GLN A 119 -34.73 0.77 5.51
N ILE A 120 -34.11 1.80 4.95
CA ILE A 120 -34.81 3.00 4.43
C ILE A 120 -35.81 2.63 3.33
N GLY A 121 -35.45 1.72 2.42
CA GLY A 121 -36.33 1.25 1.35
C GLY A 121 -37.58 0.57 1.88
N ASN A 122 -37.43 -0.30 2.88
CA ASN A 122 -38.54 -1.00 3.52
C ASN A 122 -39.49 -0.05 4.27
N GLU A 123 -38.95 0.92 5.03
CA GLU A 123 -39.78 1.93 5.71
C GLU A 123 -40.59 2.76 4.71
N THR A 124 -39.94 3.24 3.65
CA THR A 124 -40.60 4.04 2.61
C THR A 124 -41.73 3.26 1.91
N TYR A 125 -41.55 1.96 1.67
CA TYR A 125 -42.58 1.11 1.06
C TYR A 125 -43.78 0.87 1.98
N LEU A 126 -43.55 0.69 3.28
CA LEU A 126 -44.60 0.52 4.28
C LEU A 126 -45.46 1.80 4.41
N GLU A 127 -44.83 2.98 4.44
CA GLU A 127 -45.54 4.27 4.47
C GLU A 127 -46.44 4.45 3.24
N PHE A 128 -45.95 4.07 2.05
CA PHE A 128 -46.74 4.14 0.82
C PHE A 128 -48.01 3.26 0.89
N LEU A 129 -47.88 2.01 1.37
CA LEU A 129 -49.03 1.12 1.51
C LEU A 129 -50.07 1.64 2.51
N GLN A 130 -49.64 2.24 3.62
CA GLN A 130 -50.54 2.85 4.62
C GLN A 130 -51.32 4.04 4.06
N SER A 131 -50.76 4.81 3.12
CA SER A 131 -51.45 5.93 2.49
C SER A 131 -52.53 5.52 1.46
N LEU A 132 -52.53 4.26 1.06
CA LEU A 132 -53.45 3.70 0.05
C LEU A 132 -54.70 3.04 0.67
N LEU A 133 -54.72 2.89 2.00
CA LEU A 133 -55.74 2.16 2.78
C LEU A 133 -56.56 3.15 3.61
#